data_AF-A0A847WK66-F1
#
_entry.id   AF-A0A847WK66-F1
#
_cell.length_a   1.000
_cell.length_b   1.000
_cell.length_c   1.000
_cell.angle_alpha   90.00
_cell.angle_beta   90.00
_cell.angle_gamma   90.00
#
_symmetry.space_group_name_H-M   'P 1'
#
loop_
_entity.id
_entity.type
_entity.pdbx_description
1 polymer ?
#
loop_
_entity_poly.entity_id
_entity_poly.type
_entity_poly.pdbx_seq_one_letter_code
_entity_poly.pdbx_strand_id
1 'polypeptide(L)'
;YCEEKANHVINFIQQLKLTKGKWAGQPFKLLPWEIDLIKKTFGTLREDGTRQYRTVYVEIGKKNGKALAIDTPIATPDGWTTMEKLKPGDKVFDESGKVCNVVACTEIMYDRPCYELSFSDGSKIVADGEHQWKTNSYFPKYEPHLLTTEEIYNDTIKMKTGYCHRITNQEALELPERKLTIPPYVLGVWLADGNSHNASFICNINDLDIAKKVVGLGVELREWKSSNPGSVHLAFGDGDRTQAARDVSWQAKMREMNLFRNKHIPAEYLRASVKQRTELLKGLMDSDGYISKTGECEYTTVSKRLAEDVAELIRSLGFKCSIIEGRSKLYGRDCGPKYRIHFYTYRSNPVFSLPRKNERLKEDPDKPTRNSFRTIVDVKKVESVPVKCIQVDSPSRLYLAGKSMVPTHNSELAAAIALYMLLADGESNAEVYVAACDRQQASIIFNTSLNFVEGNKTLSQVTKTIRSTKRIVYPRTGSFFQVLSSDVKSKSGLNVSCVILDEIWTYPNPDLAKMLTTGSGDAREQPLFIYLTTAGNKLRGYGWDMHCKAKDVLSGKRIDPTFLPIIYG
;
A
#
# COMPACT_ATOMS: atom_id res chain seq x y z
N TYR A 1 -30.43 19.66 18.66
CA TYR A 1 -29.11 19.43 18.02
C TYR A 1 -28.22 20.62 18.33
N CYS A 2 -26.95 20.38 18.71
CA CYS A 2 -25.96 21.39 19.06
C CYS A 2 -24.80 21.33 18.07
N GLU A 3 -24.73 22.30 17.17
CA GLU A 3 -23.69 22.38 16.15
C GLU A 3 -22.32 22.69 16.76
N GLU A 4 -22.28 23.49 17.82
CA GLU A 4 -21.05 23.86 18.53
C GLU A 4 -20.32 22.64 19.09
N LYS A 5 -21.03 21.74 19.80
CA LYS A 5 -20.42 20.51 20.33
C LYS A 5 -19.91 19.59 19.22
N ALA A 6 -20.66 19.44 18.13
CA ALA A 6 -20.20 18.65 16.98
C ALA A 6 -18.94 19.25 16.35
N ASN A 7 -18.91 20.56 16.12
CA ASN A 7 -17.77 21.26 15.54
C ASN A 7 -16.55 21.24 16.46
N HIS A 8 -16.72 21.26 17.78
CA HIS A 8 -15.62 21.08 18.73
C HIS A 8 -14.88 19.75 18.50
N VAL A 9 -15.62 18.65 18.33
CA VAL A 9 -15.05 17.32 18.08
C VAL A 9 -14.37 17.27 16.70
N ILE A 10 -15.04 17.77 15.66
CA ILE A 10 -14.48 17.83 14.29
C ILE A 10 -13.19 18.64 14.28
N ASN A 11 -13.18 19.82 14.90
CA ASN A 11 -12.02 20.68 14.97
C ASN A 11 -10.89 20.00 15.75
N PHE A 12 -11.17 19.37 16.89
CA PHE A 12 -10.17 18.63 17.65
C PHE A 12 -9.51 17.55 16.79
N ILE A 13 -10.31 16.69 16.14
CA ILE A 13 -9.80 15.59 15.32
C ILE A 13 -8.98 16.13 14.14
N GLN A 14 -9.43 17.22 13.51
CA GLN A 14 -8.71 17.83 12.39
C GLN A 14 -7.41 18.56 12.78
N GLN A 15 -7.14 18.76 14.07
CA GLN A 15 -5.85 19.26 14.57
C GLN A 15 -4.84 18.14 14.87
N LEU A 16 -5.27 16.87 14.84
CA LEU A 16 -4.35 15.74 14.96
C LEU A 16 -3.44 15.68 13.73
N LYS A 17 -2.20 15.23 13.92
CA LYS A 17 -1.20 15.17 12.85
C LYS A 17 -0.78 13.74 12.56
N LEU A 18 -0.73 13.41 11.28
CA LEU A 18 -0.15 12.16 10.81
C LEU A 18 1.35 12.16 11.14
N THR A 19 1.92 11.00 11.51
CA THR A 19 3.31 10.92 11.99
C THR A 19 4.24 10.07 11.16
N LYS A 20 3.72 9.45 10.09
CA LYS A 20 4.46 8.44 9.35
C LYS A 20 4.63 8.79 7.88
N GLY A 21 5.82 8.46 7.37
CA GLY A 21 6.24 8.73 6.01
C GLY A 21 6.28 10.23 5.68
N LYS A 22 6.15 10.55 4.40
CA LYS A 22 6.15 11.92 3.85
C LYS A 22 5.04 12.86 4.36
N TRP A 23 4.12 12.35 5.19
CA TRP A 23 2.97 13.10 5.73
C TRP A 23 3.14 13.46 7.20
N ALA A 24 4.30 13.14 7.79
CA ALA A 24 4.65 13.57 9.13
C ALA A 24 4.42 15.08 9.29
N GLY A 25 3.53 15.45 10.22
CA GLY A 25 3.19 16.84 10.52
C GLY A 25 1.95 17.40 9.81
N GLN A 26 1.34 16.67 8.87
CA GLN A 26 0.13 17.12 8.15
C GLN A 26 -1.16 16.85 8.96
N PRO A 27 -2.19 17.71 8.87
CA PRO A 27 -3.46 17.54 9.59
C PRO A 27 -4.25 16.30 9.15
N PHE A 28 -4.92 15.64 10.09
CA PHE A 28 -5.82 14.52 9.85
C PHE A 28 -7.20 15.01 9.41
N LYS A 29 -7.53 14.93 8.11
CA LYS A 29 -8.81 15.43 7.58
C LYS A 29 -9.90 14.34 7.63
N LEU A 30 -11.05 14.69 8.19
CA LEU A 30 -12.23 13.81 8.27
C LEU A 30 -12.96 13.73 6.94
N LEU A 31 -13.53 12.56 6.64
CA LEU A 31 -14.39 12.35 5.48
C LEU A 31 -15.83 12.83 5.76
N PRO A 32 -16.64 13.13 4.72
CA PRO A 32 -18.02 13.60 4.90
C PRO A 32 -18.90 12.70 5.77
N TRP A 33 -18.81 11.38 5.61
CA TRP A 33 -19.58 10.43 6.42
C TRP A 33 -19.04 10.31 7.86
N GLU A 34 -17.74 10.52 8.06
CA GLU A 34 -17.14 10.55 9.40
C GLU A 34 -17.58 11.83 10.13
N ILE A 35 -17.67 12.94 9.41
CA ILE A 35 -18.28 14.19 9.88
C ILE A 35 -19.75 13.97 10.26
N ASP A 36 -20.54 13.28 9.43
CA ASP A 36 -21.95 12.96 9.73
C ASP A 36 -22.08 12.06 10.98
N LEU A 37 -21.23 11.03 11.09
CA LEU A 37 -21.16 10.18 12.28
C LEU A 37 -20.86 10.99 13.54
N ILE A 38 -19.86 11.88 13.48
CA ILE A 38 -19.48 12.76 14.61
C ILE A 38 -20.61 13.72 14.94
N LYS A 39 -21.24 14.35 13.94
CA LYS A 39 -22.38 15.26 14.12
C LYS A 39 -23.54 14.56 14.82
N LYS A 40 -23.93 13.37 14.36
CA LYS A 40 -24.99 12.59 15.00
C LYS A 40 -24.62 12.20 16.42
N THR A 41 -23.42 11.67 16.61
CA THR A 41 -22.95 11.15 17.91
C THR A 41 -22.84 12.26 18.96
N PHE A 42 -22.17 13.38 18.65
CA PHE A 42 -21.83 14.42 19.63
C PHE A 42 -22.73 15.66 19.57
N GLY A 43 -23.40 15.91 18.45
CA GLY A 43 -24.31 17.04 18.27
C GLY A 43 -25.76 16.76 18.71
N THR A 44 -26.16 15.50 18.83
CA THR A 44 -27.50 15.15 19.32
C THR A 44 -27.50 15.07 20.85
N LEU A 45 -28.11 16.06 21.50
CA LEU A 45 -28.15 16.21 22.95
C LEU A 45 -29.57 16.04 23.49
N ARG A 46 -29.67 15.61 24.75
CA ARG A 46 -30.89 15.68 25.56
C ARG A 46 -31.14 17.10 26.05
N GLU A 47 -32.29 17.32 26.68
CA GLU A 47 -32.67 18.61 27.26
C GLU A 47 -31.70 19.09 28.35
N ASP A 48 -31.10 18.15 29.09
CA ASP A 48 -30.08 18.42 30.11
C ASP A 48 -28.69 18.79 29.53
N GLY A 49 -28.54 18.80 28.21
CA GLY A 49 -27.28 19.10 27.52
C GLY A 49 -26.30 17.93 27.41
N THR A 50 -26.64 16.75 27.93
CA THR A 50 -25.83 15.53 27.81
C THR A 50 -26.04 14.85 26.46
N ARG A 51 -25.06 14.04 26.03
CA ARG A 51 -25.13 13.27 24.78
C ARG A 51 -26.31 12.30 24.80
N GLN A 52 -27.16 12.38 23.78
CA GLN A 52 -28.30 11.47 23.64
C GLN A 52 -27.83 10.04 23.38
N TYR A 53 -26.97 9.86 22.37
CA TYR A 53 -26.47 8.56 21.96
C TYR A 53 -25.30 8.12 22.84
N ARG A 54 -25.54 7.11 23.67
CA ARG A 54 -24.52 6.50 24.55
C ARG A 54 -23.94 5.23 23.95
N THR A 55 -24.65 4.62 23.01
CA THR A 55 -24.15 3.51 22.21
C THR A 55 -24.19 3.86 20.75
N VAL A 56 -23.05 3.72 20.08
CA VAL A 56 -22.89 3.94 18.64
C VAL A 56 -22.51 2.60 18.03
N TYR A 57 -23.37 2.08 17.16
CA TYR A 57 -23.10 0.87 16.42
C TYR A 57 -22.80 1.24 14.98
N VAL A 58 -21.55 1.03 14.59
CA VAL A 58 -21.07 1.26 13.23
C VAL A 58 -20.80 -0.10 12.62
N GLU A 59 -21.81 -0.58 11.90
CA GLU A 59 -21.63 -1.66 10.96
C GLU A 59 -21.36 -1.03 9.62
N ILE A 60 -20.08 -0.91 9.38
CA ILE A 60 -19.61 -0.85 8.02
C ILE A 60 -19.81 -2.28 7.54
N GLY A 61 -20.37 -2.52 6.36
CA GLY A 61 -20.18 -3.83 5.76
C GLY A 61 -18.69 -4.16 5.91
N LYS A 62 -18.27 -5.43 6.01
CA LYS A 62 -17.08 -5.76 5.21
C LYS A 62 -17.42 -5.05 3.90
N LYS A 63 -16.66 -4.04 3.44
CA LYS A 63 -16.98 -3.09 2.34
C LYS A 63 -17.57 -1.67 2.67
N ASN A 64 -16.86 -0.76 3.34
CA ASN A 64 -17.00 0.68 2.99
C ASN A 64 -15.78 1.16 2.23
N GLY A 65 -15.84 0.87 0.94
CA GLY A 65 -15.41 1.83 -0.04
C GLY A 65 -13.93 1.98 -0.31
N LYS A 66 -13.19 0.87 -0.31
CA LYS A 66 -11.79 0.80 -0.77
C LYS A 66 -11.55 -0.48 -1.54
N ALA A 67 -12.55 -0.91 -2.31
CA ALA A 67 -12.53 -2.17 -3.01
C ALA A 67 -11.76 -2.08 -4.32
N LEU A 68 -11.02 -3.13 -4.65
CA LEU A 68 -10.44 -3.31 -5.98
C LEU A 68 -11.08 -4.53 -6.64
N ALA A 69 -11.11 -4.58 -7.96
CA ALA A 69 -11.55 -5.75 -8.69
C ALA A 69 -10.77 -6.99 -8.23
N ILE A 70 -11.46 -8.13 -8.09
CA ILE A 70 -10.87 -9.35 -7.51
C ILE A 70 -9.66 -9.88 -8.30
N ASP A 71 -9.59 -9.59 -9.60
CA ASP A 71 -8.50 -9.94 -10.50
C ASP A 71 -7.29 -8.99 -10.39
N THR A 72 -7.40 -7.91 -9.62
CA THR A 72 -6.32 -6.92 -9.44
C THR A 72 -5.06 -7.61 -8.91
N PRO A 73 -3.93 -7.52 -9.63
CA PRO A 73 -2.67 -8.12 -9.18
C PRO A 73 -2.14 -7.42 -7.94
N ILE A 74 -1.70 -8.19 -6.94
CA ILE A 74 -1.08 -7.68 -5.71
C ILE A 74 0.31 -8.29 -5.56
N ALA A 75 1.31 -7.43 -5.33
CA ALA A 75 2.69 -7.86 -5.15
C ALA A 75 2.90 -8.44 -3.76
N THR A 76 3.55 -9.61 -3.68
CA THR A 76 3.92 -10.28 -2.43
C THR A 76 5.41 -10.63 -2.43
N PRO A 77 6.01 -10.94 -1.27
CA PRO A 77 7.41 -11.40 -1.20
C PRO A 77 7.71 -12.65 -2.04
N ASP A 78 6.68 -13.43 -2.37
CA ASP A 78 6.80 -14.70 -3.09
C ASP A 78 6.38 -14.60 -4.57
N GLY A 79 5.96 -13.42 -5.03
CA GLY A 79 5.58 -13.21 -6.43
C GLY A 79 4.35 -12.32 -6.57
N TRP A 80 3.44 -12.71 -7.44
CA TRP A 80 2.16 -12.06 -7.64
C TRP A 80 1.04 -12.94 -7.12
N THR A 81 0.06 -12.31 -6.49
CA THR A 81 -1.25 -12.90 -6.24
C THR A 81 -2.33 -11.98 -6.80
N THR A 82 -3.59 -12.31 -6.55
CA THR A 82 -4.74 -11.49 -6.92
C THR A 82 -5.47 -11.06 -5.66
N MET A 83 -6.20 -9.95 -5.74
CA MET A 83 -7.03 -9.48 -4.64
C MET A 83 -7.97 -10.57 -4.11
N GLU A 84 -8.53 -11.39 -5.02
CA GLU A 84 -9.37 -12.56 -4.70
C GLU A 84 -8.72 -13.52 -3.72
N LYS A 85 -7.45 -13.87 -3.95
CA LYS A 85 -6.75 -14.95 -3.24
C LYS A 85 -6.24 -14.54 -1.86
N LEU A 86 -6.15 -13.24 -1.58
CA LEU A 86 -5.59 -12.73 -0.32
C LEU A 86 -6.43 -13.11 0.91
N LYS A 87 -5.76 -13.53 1.98
CA LYS A 87 -6.36 -13.91 3.26
C LYS A 87 -5.62 -13.22 4.41
N PRO A 88 -6.27 -13.08 5.59
CA PRO A 88 -5.56 -12.65 6.79
C PRO A 88 -4.33 -13.53 7.06
N GLY A 89 -3.20 -12.90 7.35
CA GLY A 89 -1.89 -13.55 7.51
C GLY A 89 -1.01 -13.51 6.25
N ASP A 90 -1.56 -13.23 5.07
CA ASP A 90 -0.76 -13.08 3.85
C ASP A 90 0.12 -11.82 3.91
N LYS A 91 1.25 -11.85 3.21
CA LYS A 91 2.23 -10.74 3.17
C LYS A 91 2.12 -9.95 1.88
N VAL A 92 2.03 -8.64 2.00
CA VAL A 92 1.99 -7.66 0.90
C VAL A 92 2.97 -6.52 1.18
N PHE A 93 3.07 -5.55 0.27
CA PHE A 93 3.94 -4.39 0.44
C PHE A 93 3.17 -3.10 0.73
N ASP A 94 3.74 -2.25 1.58
CA ASP A 94 3.30 -0.88 1.79
C ASP A 94 3.93 0.11 0.78
N GLU A 95 3.60 1.40 0.89
CA GLU A 95 4.10 2.44 -0.02
C GLU A 95 5.61 2.70 0.09
N SER A 96 6.22 2.35 1.22
CA SER A 96 7.67 2.41 1.42
C SER A 96 8.38 1.15 0.91
N GLY A 97 7.63 0.21 0.33
CA GLY A 97 8.14 -1.05 -0.16
C GLY A 97 8.39 -2.08 0.93
N LYS A 98 8.01 -1.82 2.18
CA LYS A 98 8.20 -2.75 3.30
C LYS A 98 7.12 -3.81 3.32
N VAL A 99 7.49 -4.99 3.80
CA VAL A 99 6.54 -6.11 3.96
C VAL A 99 5.62 -5.81 5.14
N CYS A 100 4.31 -5.91 4.90
CA CYS A 100 3.26 -5.81 5.91
C CYS A 100 2.29 -6.99 5.77
N ASN A 101 1.53 -7.28 6.82
CA ASN A 101 0.59 -8.38 6.86
C ASN A 101 -0.83 -7.90 6.55
N VAL A 102 -1.56 -8.71 5.80
CA VAL A 102 -3.01 -8.60 5.66
C VAL A 102 -3.63 -9.00 6.99
N VAL A 103 -4.33 -8.09 7.66
CA VAL A 103 -5.00 -8.34 8.95
C VAL A 103 -6.45 -8.75 8.80
N ALA A 104 -7.11 -8.29 7.72
CA ALA A 104 -8.50 -8.61 7.44
C ALA A 104 -8.78 -8.59 5.94
N CYS A 105 -9.76 -9.38 5.51
CA CYS A 105 -10.29 -9.38 4.15
C CYS A 105 -11.81 -9.28 4.19
N THR A 106 -12.37 -8.49 3.29
CA THR A 106 -13.81 -8.50 3.04
C THR A 106 -14.22 -9.79 2.30
N GLU A 107 -15.50 -10.11 2.34
CA GLU A 107 -16.07 -11.00 1.32
C GLU A 107 -16.06 -10.31 -0.04
N ILE A 108 -16.20 -11.09 -1.11
CA ILE A 108 -16.36 -10.53 -2.45
C ILE A 108 -17.66 -9.72 -2.50
N MET A 109 -17.59 -8.52 -3.07
CA MET A 109 -18.70 -7.62 -3.30
C MET A 109 -19.14 -7.67 -4.74
N TYR A 110 -20.45 -7.65 -4.93
CA TYR A 110 -21.10 -7.59 -6.23
C TYR A 110 -21.97 -6.34 -6.28
N ASP A 111 -22.39 -5.94 -7.48
CA ASP A 111 -23.36 -4.87 -7.73
C ASP A 111 -22.97 -3.48 -7.18
N ARG A 112 -21.65 -3.23 -7.05
CA ARG A 112 -21.13 -1.90 -6.68
C ARG A 112 -20.77 -1.06 -7.90
N PRO A 113 -20.97 0.26 -7.88
CA PRO A 113 -20.47 1.14 -8.93
C PRO A 113 -18.94 1.00 -9.06
N CYS A 114 -18.47 0.62 -10.24
CA CYS A 114 -17.06 0.40 -10.52
C CYS A 114 -16.56 1.40 -11.56
N TYR A 115 -15.28 1.75 -11.44
CA TYR A 115 -14.62 2.71 -12.29
C TYR A 115 -13.23 2.19 -12.66
N GLU A 116 -12.86 2.30 -13.93
CA GLU A 116 -11.50 2.05 -14.42
C GLU A 116 -10.71 3.36 -14.38
N LEU A 117 -9.67 3.41 -13.54
CA LEU A 117 -8.70 4.49 -13.54
C LEU A 117 -7.56 4.13 -14.49
N SER A 118 -7.26 5.02 -15.44
CA SER A 118 -6.08 4.93 -16.30
C SER A 118 -5.00 5.89 -15.80
N PHE A 119 -3.76 5.41 -15.72
CA PHE A 119 -2.61 6.17 -15.25
C PHE A 119 -1.68 6.57 -16.40
N SER A 120 -0.91 7.64 -16.19
CA SER A 120 0.08 8.19 -17.13
C SER A 120 1.21 7.25 -17.54
N ASP A 121 1.36 6.08 -16.91
CA ASP A 121 2.29 5.02 -17.29
C ASP A 121 1.64 3.92 -18.14
N GLY A 122 0.36 4.11 -18.53
CA GLY A 122 -0.46 3.16 -19.28
C GLY A 122 -1.11 2.07 -18.42
N SER A 123 -0.85 2.03 -17.11
CA SER A 123 -1.48 1.05 -16.22
C SER A 123 -2.93 1.42 -15.91
N LYS A 124 -3.71 0.40 -15.53
CA LYS A 124 -5.13 0.53 -15.22
C LYS A 124 -5.46 -0.22 -13.94
N ILE A 125 -6.37 0.33 -13.15
CA ILE A 125 -6.94 -0.32 -11.97
C ILE A 125 -8.45 -0.11 -11.98
N VAL A 126 -9.21 -1.19 -11.77
CA VAL A 126 -10.65 -1.12 -11.55
C VAL A 126 -10.91 -1.11 -10.05
N ALA A 127 -11.61 -0.07 -9.59
CA ALA A 127 -11.93 0.14 -8.19
C ALA A 127 -13.40 0.50 -8.02
N ASP A 128 -13.95 0.25 -6.83
CA ASP A 128 -15.30 0.73 -6.53
C ASP A 128 -15.34 2.26 -6.39
N GLY A 129 -16.53 2.82 -6.53
CA GLY A 129 -16.75 4.28 -6.52
C GLY A 129 -16.28 4.95 -5.25
N GLU A 130 -16.40 4.27 -4.12
CA GLU A 130 -15.95 4.81 -2.85
C GLU A 130 -14.43 4.69 -2.65
N HIS A 131 -13.70 3.91 -3.49
CA HIS A 131 -12.28 3.61 -3.29
C HIS A 131 -11.43 4.85 -3.16
N GLN A 132 -10.68 4.93 -2.05
CA GLN A 132 -9.93 6.12 -1.71
C GLN A 132 -8.51 6.13 -2.25
N TRP A 133 -8.20 7.19 -2.97
CA TRP A 133 -6.88 7.45 -3.53
C TRP A 133 -6.27 8.66 -2.85
N LYS A 134 -5.00 8.53 -2.47
CA LYS A 134 -4.21 9.67 -2.03
C LYS A 134 -3.66 10.39 -3.23
N THR A 135 -4.26 11.52 -3.56
CA THR A 135 -3.93 12.31 -4.75
C THR A 135 -3.33 13.66 -4.35
N ASN A 136 -2.45 14.20 -5.20
CA ASN A 136 -1.98 15.58 -5.11
C ASN A 136 -2.54 16.35 -6.31
N SER A 137 -3.04 17.56 -6.06
CA SER A 137 -3.53 18.47 -7.09
C SER A 137 -2.36 19.18 -7.81
N TYR A 138 -2.49 19.37 -9.13
CA TYR A 138 -1.46 20.05 -9.94
C TYR A 138 -1.63 21.57 -9.96
N PHE A 139 -2.85 22.07 -9.79
CA PHE A 139 -3.20 23.50 -9.86
C PHE A 139 -4.47 23.79 -9.02
N PRO A 140 -4.61 24.99 -8.41
CA PRO A 140 -3.61 26.06 -8.30
C PRO A 140 -2.60 25.86 -7.16
N LYS A 141 -2.80 24.87 -6.27
CA LYS A 141 -1.88 24.55 -5.17
C LYS A 141 -1.61 23.07 -5.13
N TYR A 142 -0.37 22.71 -4.80
CA TYR A 142 0.01 21.32 -4.52
C TYR A 142 -0.49 20.95 -3.12
N GLU A 143 -1.71 20.43 -3.06
CA GLU A 143 -2.30 19.97 -1.81
C GLU A 143 -2.68 18.49 -1.89
N PRO A 144 -2.40 17.71 -0.84
CA PRO A 144 -2.86 16.34 -0.76
C PRO A 144 -4.36 16.29 -0.49
N HIS A 145 -5.05 15.49 -1.29
CA HIS A 145 -6.46 15.17 -1.14
C HIS A 145 -6.61 13.65 -1.04
N LEU A 146 -7.49 13.23 -0.13
CA LEU A 146 -7.99 11.87 -0.10
C LEU A 146 -9.36 11.91 -0.77
N LEU A 147 -9.44 11.35 -1.98
CA LEU A 147 -10.65 11.39 -2.81
C LEU A 147 -11.10 9.98 -3.13
N THR A 148 -12.41 9.77 -3.22
CA THR A 148 -12.99 8.52 -3.72
C THR A 148 -12.84 8.42 -5.24
N THR A 149 -12.91 7.22 -5.82
CA THR A 149 -12.86 7.05 -7.28
C THR A 149 -13.98 7.83 -7.98
N GLU A 150 -15.16 7.89 -7.37
CA GLU A 150 -16.31 8.64 -7.88
C GLU A 150 -16.11 10.16 -7.78
N GLU A 151 -15.49 10.66 -6.71
CA GLU A 151 -15.09 12.08 -6.63
C GLU A 151 -14.09 12.44 -7.72
N ILE A 152 -13.07 11.60 -7.95
CA ILE A 152 -12.08 11.79 -9.02
C ILE A 152 -12.75 11.74 -10.40
N TYR A 153 -13.69 10.82 -10.61
CA TYR A 153 -14.48 10.73 -11.84
C TYR A 153 -15.26 12.03 -12.09
N ASN A 154 -15.97 12.52 -11.07
CA ASN A 154 -16.76 13.74 -11.15
C ASN A 154 -15.88 14.99 -11.37
N ASP A 155 -14.71 15.07 -10.75
CA ASP A 155 -13.76 16.17 -10.94
C ASP A 155 -13.14 16.16 -12.36
N THR A 156 -12.82 14.98 -12.88
CA THR A 156 -12.29 14.80 -14.24
C THR A 156 -13.29 15.26 -15.31
N ILE A 157 -14.60 15.01 -15.10
CA ILE A 157 -15.66 15.50 -15.99
C ILE A 157 -15.78 17.03 -15.97
N LYS A 158 -15.59 17.65 -14.80
CA LYS A 158 -15.76 19.10 -14.62
C LYS A 158 -14.61 19.91 -15.22
N MET A 159 -13.40 19.35 -15.29
CA MET A 159 -12.21 20.07 -15.78
C MET A 159 -11.87 19.68 -17.23
N LYS A 160 -12.42 20.40 -18.21
CA LYS A 160 -12.22 20.16 -19.66
C LYS A 160 -10.76 20.25 -20.17
N THR A 161 -9.75 20.62 -19.37
CA THR A 161 -8.37 20.87 -19.87
C THR A 161 -7.21 20.61 -18.88
N GLY A 162 -7.36 19.79 -17.83
CA GLY A 162 -6.30 19.69 -16.79
C GLY A 162 -6.01 18.30 -16.21
N TYR A 163 -4.74 18.02 -15.94
CA TYR A 163 -4.27 16.86 -15.16
C TYR A 163 -4.47 17.10 -13.65
N CYS A 164 -5.57 16.66 -13.07
CA CYS A 164 -5.98 17.09 -11.72
C CYS A 164 -5.46 16.23 -10.57
N HIS A 165 -5.29 14.91 -10.77
CA HIS A 165 -5.00 13.99 -9.67
C HIS A 165 -3.73 13.18 -9.91
N ARG A 166 -2.83 13.21 -8.93
CA ARG A 166 -1.53 12.52 -9.00
C ARG A 166 -1.27 11.67 -7.77
N ILE A 167 -0.97 10.40 -7.96
CA ILE A 167 -0.57 9.49 -6.89
C ILE A 167 0.96 9.47 -6.85
N THR A 168 1.56 9.65 -5.68
CA THR A 168 3.02 9.48 -5.55
C THR A 168 3.41 8.03 -5.79
N ASN A 169 4.53 7.80 -6.45
CA ASN A 169 5.05 6.45 -6.62
C ASN A 169 5.44 5.83 -5.26
N GLN A 170 5.48 4.51 -5.25
CA GLN A 170 6.07 3.70 -4.19
C GLN A 170 7.60 3.84 -4.15
N GLU A 171 8.20 3.54 -3.00
CA GLU A 171 9.64 3.32 -2.88
C GLU A 171 10.03 1.90 -3.35
N ALA A 172 11.33 1.60 -3.38
CA ALA A 172 11.81 0.28 -3.78
C ALA A 172 11.34 -0.79 -2.78
N LEU A 173 10.88 -1.95 -3.29
CA LEU A 173 10.48 -3.06 -2.42
C LEU A 173 11.66 -3.51 -1.54
N GLU A 174 11.49 -3.56 -0.23
CA GLU A 174 12.50 -4.00 0.72
C GLU A 174 12.41 -5.51 0.90
N LEU A 175 13.36 -6.23 0.29
CA LEU A 175 13.47 -7.69 0.36
C LEU A 175 14.88 -8.10 0.78
N PRO A 176 15.03 -9.24 1.48
CA PRO A 176 16.34 -9.72 1.92
C PRO A 176 17.22 -10.11 0.72
N GLU A 177 18.54 -10.13 0.94
CA GLU A 177 19.46 -10.74 -0.01
C GLU A 177 19.14 -12.23 -0.19
N ARG A 178 19.24 -12.68 -1.43
CA ARG A 178 19.04 -14.09 -1.81
C ARG A 178 20.34 -14.68 -2.35
N LYS A 179 20.54 -15.98 -2.15
CA LYS A 179 21.61 -16.72 -2.83
C LYS A 179 21.16 -17.00 -4.27
N LEU A 180 21.67 -16.24 -5.23
CA LEU A 180 21.30 -16.32 -6.64
C LEU A 180 22.33 -17.15 -7.42
N THR A 181 21.86 -18.03 -8.31
CA THR A 181 22.70 -18.97 -9.07
C THR A 181 23.68 -18.27 -10.01
N ILE A 182 23.22 -17.20 -10.65
CA ILE A 182 24.01 -16.34 -11.55
C ILE A 182 24.11 -14.94 -10.92
N PRO A 183 25.31 -14.32 -10.85
CA PRO A 183 25.43 -12.95 -10.37
C PRO A 183 24.47 -12.01 -11.13
N PRO A 184 23.70 -11.13 -10.45
CA PRO A 184 22.64 -10.36 -11.09
C PRO A 184 23.07 -9.56 -12.32
N TYR A 185 24.21 -8.87 -12.23
CA TYR A 185 24.78 -8.12 -13.36
C TYR A 185 25.04 -9.01 -14.57
N VAL A 186 25.61 -10.21 -14.36
CA VAL A 186 25.95 -11.17 -15.41
C VAL A 186 24.69 -11.70 -16.09
N LEU A 187 23.64 -12.00 -15.32
CA LEU A 187 22.35 -12.37 -15.88
C LEU A 187 21.77 -11.23 -16.73
N GLY A 188 21.87 -9.99 -16.27
CA GLY A 188 21.37 -8.81 -17.00
C GLY A 188 22.05 -8.63 -18.36
N VAL A 189 23.38 -8.77 -18.40
CA VAL A 189 24.16 -8.71 -19.65
C VAL A 189 23.73 -9.81 -20.62
N TRP A 190 23.55 -11.05 -20.14
CA TRP A 190 23.09 -12.15 -20.99
C TRP A 190 21.64 -11.98 -21.46
N LEU A 191 20.74 -11.45 -20.63
CA LEU A 191 19.35 -11.22 -21.03
C LEU A 191 19.27 -10.19 -22.16
N ALA A 192 20.11 -9.16 -22.14
CA ALA A 192 20.27 -8.21 -23.23
C ALA A 192 20.95 -8.85 -24.47
N ASP A 193 22.28 -8.88 -24.50
CA ASP A 193 23.06 -9.28 -25.69
C ASP A 193 23.47 -10.76 -25.73
N GLY A 194 22.91 -11.58 -24.84
CA GLY A 194 23.21 -13.01 -24.80
C GLY A 194 22.62 -13.80 -25.95
N ASN A 195 23.27 -14.90 -26.31
CA ASN A 195 22.76 -15.84 -27.29
C ASN A 195 21.68 -16.73 -26.68
N SER A 196 20.49 -16.77 -27.29
CA SER A 196 19.38 -17.59 -26.81
C SER A 196 19.63 -19.11 -26.83
N HIS A 197 20.74 -19.59 -27.42
CA HIS A 197 21.08 -21.01 -27.54
C HIS A 197 22.24 -21.46 -26.65
N ASN A 198 23.04 -20.54 -26.10
CA ASN A 198 24.19 -20.90 -25.29
C ASN A 198 24.59 -19.77 -24.32
N ALA A 199 25.43 -20.10 -23.33
CA ALA A 199 25.91 -19.15 -22.34
C ALA A 199 27.05 -18.27 -22.91
N SER A 200 26.70 -17.39 -23.84
CA SER A 200 27.59 -16.36 -24.39
C SER A 200 26.83 -15.07 -24.65
N PHE A 201 27.54 -13.97 -24.84
CA PHE A 201 27.00 -12.68 -25.27
C PHE A 201 27.94 -12.01 -26.28
N ILE A 202 27.40 -11.06 -27.04
CA ILE A 202 28.17 -10.23 -27.97
C ILE A 202 28.41 -8.87 -27.31
N CYS A 203 29.62 -8.35 -27.44
CA CYS A 203 29.95 -7.02 -26.92
C CYS A 203 30.61 -6.17 -28.01
N ASN A 204 30.29 -4.88 -28.05
CA ASN A 204 31.02 -3.92 -28.88
C ASN A 204 32.42 -3.70 -28.29
N ILE A 205 33.44 -3.55 -29.14
CA ILE A 205 34.81 -3.32 -28.68
C ILE A 205 34.97 -2.02 -27.86
N ASN A 206 34.07 -1.06 -28.05
CA ASN A 206 34.04 0.18 -27.27
C ASN A 206 33.36 0.03 -25.89
N ASP A 207 32.71 -1.10 -25.63
CA ASP A 207 31.98 -1.39 -24.38
C ASP A 207 32.60 -2.59 -23.63
N LEU A 208 33.89 -2.88 -23.86
CA LEU A 208 34.62 -3.96 -23.17
C LEU A 208 34.67 -3.81 -21.64
N ASP A 209 34.36 -2.64 -21.09
CA ASP A 209 34.21 -2.45 -19.65
C ASP A 209 33.08 -3.32 -19.05
N ILE A 210 32.07 -3.69 -19.85
CA ILE A 210 31.05 -4.69 -19.47
C ILE A 210 31.73 -6.04 -19.21
N ALA A 211 32.59 -6.49 -20.12
CA ALA A 211 33.32 -7.75 -19.99
C ALA A 211 34.29 -7.72 -18.80
N LYS A 212 35.01 -6.60 -18.60
CA LYS A 212 35.88 -6.42 -17.42
C LYS A 212 35.10 -6.51 -16.12
N LYS A 213 33.90 -5.91 -16.05
CA LYS A 213 33.05 -6.00 -14.85
C LYS A 213 32.56 -7.43 -14.60
N VAL A 214 32.19 -8.17 -15.65
CA VAL A 214 31.84 -9.60 -15.53
C VAL A 214 33.01 -10.41 -14.96
N VAL A 215 34.23 -10.21 -15.46
CA VAL A 215 35.44 -10.85 -14.93
C VAL A 215 35.72 -10.44 -13.49
N GLY A 216 35.54 -9.16 -13.15
CA GLY A 216 35.67 -8.65 -11.78
C GLY A 216 34.66 -9.23 -10.78
N LEU A 217 33.56 -9.81 -11.26
CA LEU A 217 32.60 -10.56 -10.45
C LEU A 217 32.97 -12.04 -10.30
N GLY A 218 34.18 -12.44 -10.73
CA GLY A 218 34.69 -13.80 -10.65
C GLY A 218 34.17 -14.71 -11.76
N VAL A 219 33.66 -14.16 -12.86
CA VAL A 219 33.17 -14.94 -14.00
C VAL A 219 34.19 -14.90 -15.14
N GLU A 220 34.80 -16.05 -15.41
CA GLU A 220 35.74 -16.18 -16.52
C GLU A 220 35.03 -16.05 -17.88
N LEU A 221 35.72 -15.42 -18.84
CA LEU A 221 35.24 -15.19 -20.20
C LEU A 221 36.26 -15.66 -21.22
N ARG A 222 35.79 -16.43 -22.20
CA ARG A 222 36.58 -16.78 -23.39
C ARG A 222 36.14 -15.96 -24.59
N GLU A 223 37.10 -15.33 -25.25
CA GLU A 223 36.88 -14.47 -26.42
C GLU A 223 37.04 -15.24 -27.75
N TRP A 224 36.22 -14.87 -28.74
CA TRP A 224 36.19 -15.42 -30.08
C TRP A 224 35.96 -14.25 -31.04
N LYS A 225 36.66 -14.24 -32.19
CA LYS A 225 36.44 -13.19 -33.20
C LYS A 225 35.01 -13.25 -33.74
N SER A 226 34.33 -12.11 -33.72
CA SER A 226 33.03 -11.94 -34.39
C SER A 226 33.19 -11.81 -35.89
N SER A 227 32.19 -12.26 -36.64
CA SER A 227 32.06 -11.97 -38.07
C SER A 227 31.81 -10.50 -38.35
N ASN A 228 31.32 -9.73 -37.36
CA ASN A 228 31.08 -8.30 -37.46
C ASN A 228 32.32 -7.50 -36.99
N PRO A 229 32.98 -6.72 -37.87
CA PRO A 229 34.09 -5.86 -37.49
C PRO A 229 33.66 -4.88 -36.39
N GLY A 230 34.34 -4.90 -35.25
CA GLY A 230 34.04 -4.02 -34.09
C GLY A 230 33.23 -4.68 -32.96
N SER A 231 32.99 -5.99 -33.03
CA SER A 231 32.37 -6.76 -31.94
C SER A 231 33.19 -8.00 -31.58
N VAL A 232 33.02 -8.48 -30.35
CA VAL A 232 33.64 -9.71 -29.83
C VAL A 232 32.56 -10.63 -29.28
N HIS A 233 32.72 -11.94 -29.50
CA HIS A 233 31.89 -12.94 -28.83
C HIS A 233 32.58 -13.39 -27.54
N LEU A 234 31.83 -13.40 -26.44
CA LEU A 234 32.33 -13.75 -25.12
C LEU A 234 31.49 -14.90 -24.55
N ALA A 235 32.11 -16.06 -24.35
CA ALA A 235 31.48 -17.23 -23.74
C ALA A 235 31.83 -17.29 -22.25
N PHE A 236 30.85 -17.60 -21.40
CA PHE A 236 31.07 -17.76 -19.96
C PHE A 236 31.78 -19.09 -19.66
N GLY A 237 32.84 -19.03 -18.84
CA GLY A 237 33.64 -20.17 -18.39
C GLY A 237 35.02 -20.29 -19.06
N ASP A 238 35.87 -21.14 -18.47
CA ASP A 238 37.23 -21.51 -18.94
C ASP A 238 37.24 -22.33 -20.23
N GLY A 239 36.12 -23.00 -20.52
CA GLY A 239 35.97 -23.88 -21.67
C GLY A 239 36.37 -25.33 -21.41
N ASP A 240 36.43 -25.77 -20.14
CA ASP A 240 36.53 -27.18 -19.80
C ASP A 240 35.33 -27.96 -20.40
N ARG A 241 35.65 -29.06 -21.10
CA ARG A 241 34.67 -29.87 -21.84
C ARG A 241 34.45 -31.23 -21.19
N THR A 242 35.06 -31.51 -20.04
CA THR A 242 34.88 -32.75 -19.27
C THR A 242 33.41 -32.93 -18.86
N GLN A 243 32.97 -34.18 -18.68
CA GLN A 243 31.58 -34.46 -18.31
C GLN A 243 31.23 -33.89 -16.93
N ALA A 244 32.17 -33.93 -15.98
CA ALA A 244 32.01 -33.33 -14.65
C ALA A 244 31.84 -31.79 -14.71
N ALA A 245 32.59 -31.10 -15.57
CA ALA A 245 32.46 -29.65 -15.74
C ALA A 245 31.16 -29.25 -16.46
N ARG A 246 30.59 -30.12 -17.30
CA ARG A 246 29.34 -29.84 -18.02
C ARG A 246 28.14 -29.68 -17.08
N ASP A 247 28.06 -30.48 -16.03
CA ASP A 247 26.93 -30.48 -15.10
C ASP A 247 26.92 -29.27 -14.15
N VAL A 248 28.08 -28.63 -13.95
CA VAL A 248 28.23 -27.38 -13.15
C VAL A 248 28.47 -26.13 -14.01
N SER A 249 28.46 -26.27 -15.34
CA SER A 249 28.75 -25.21 -16.30
C SER A 249 27.74 -24.07 -16.27
N TRP A 250 28.11 -22.90 -16.80
CA TRP A 250 27.18 -21.79 -17.03
C TRP A 250 25.99 -22.20 -17.92
N GLN A 251 26.23 -23.08 -18.89
CA GLN A 251 25.20 -23.64 -19.75
C GLN A 251 24.23 -24.51 -18.93
N ALA A 252 24.70 -25.32 -17.99
CA ALA A 252 23.83 -26.11 -17.11
C ALA A 252 22.99 -25.20 -16.20
N LYS A 253 23.60 -24.22 -15.53
CA LYS A 253 22.90 -23.23 -14.68
C LYS A 253 21.78 -22.51 -15.42
N MET A 254 22.06 -22.00 -16.63
CA MET A 254 21.06 -21.31 -17.45
C MET A 254 19.95 -22.25 -17.97
N ARG A 255 20.27 -23.52 -18.20
CA ARG A 255 19.29 -24.54 -18.60
C ARG A 255 18.36 -24.90 -17.46
N GLU A 256 18.88 -25.08 -16.25
CA GLU A 256 18.10 -25.33 -15.03
C GLU A 256 17.09 -24.20 -14.79
N MET A 257 17.51 -22.95 -15.02
CA MET A 257 16.66 -21.76 -14.91
C MET A 257 15.74 -21.54 -16.13
N ASN A 258 15.73 -22.46 -17.10
CA ASN A 258 14.91 -22.42 -18.32
C ASN A 258 15.03 -21.10 -19.12
N LEU A 259 16.25 -20.59 -19.27
CA LEU A 259 16.51 -19.30 -19.92
C LEU A 259 16.67 -19.40 -21.45
N PHE A 260 17.18 -20.51 -21.97
CA PHE A 260 17.43 -20.68 -23.40
C PHE A 260 16.13 -20.68 -24.21
N ARG A 261 16.12 -19.93 -25.32
CA ARG A 261 14.94 -19.65 -26.18
C ARG A 261 13.73 -19.11 -25.41
N ASN A 262 13.93 -18.70 -24.16
CA ASN A 262 12.91 -18.25 -23.25
C ASN A 262 13.49 -17.18 -22.32
N LYS A 263 14.11 -16.15 -22.90
CA LYS A 263 14.71 -15.05 -22.12
C LYS A 263 13.63 -14.39 -21.25
N HIS A 264 13.81 -14.49 -19.94
CA HIS A 264 12.93 -13.97 -18.92
C HIS A 264 13.73 -13.70 -17.64
N ILE A 265 13.20 -12.88 -16.74
CA ILE A 265 13.80 -12.68 -15.42
C ILE A 265 13.19 -13.69 -14.45
N PRO A 266 13.99 -14.58 -13.83
CA PRO A 266 13.45 -15.53 -12.85
C PRO A 266 12.89 -14.81 -11.62
N ALA A 267 11.83 -15.37 -11.02
CA ALA A 267 11.12 -14.76 -9.90
C ALA A 267 12.01 -14.48 -8.69
N GLU A 268 13.01 -15.33 -8.42
CA GLU A 268 13.98 -15.12 -7.33
C GLU A 268 14.81 -13.84 -7.50
N TYR A 269 15.05 -13.39 -8.74
CA TYR A 269 15.72 -12.11 -9.01
C TYR A 269 14.76 -10.94 -8.83
N LEU A 270 13.51 -11.08 -9.28
CA LEU A 270 12.46 -10.07 -9.07
C LEU A 270 12.05 -9.90 -7.59
N ARG A 271 12.44 -10.85 -6.73
CA ARG A 271 12.22 -10.83 -5.28
C ARG A 271 13.53 -10.84 -4.48
N ALA A 272 14.65 -10.48 -5.11
CA ALA A 272 15.93 -10.29 -4.45
C ALA A 272 16.05 -8.90 -3.78
N SER A 273 17.13 -8.66 -3.05
CA SER A 273 17.37 -7.36 -2.41
C SER A 273 17.41 -6.22 -3.43
N VAL A 274 17.18 -4.99 -2.96
CA VAL A 274 17.28 -3.78 -3.79
C VAL A 274 18.64 -3.74 -4.50
N LYS A 275 19.73 -4.03 -3.79
CA LYS A 275 21.08 -4.08 -4.35
C LYS A 275 21.21 -5.09 -5.50
N GLN A 276 20.70 -6.30 -5.30
CA GLN A 276 20.77 -7.36 -6.32
C GLN A 276 19.94 -7.02 -7.56
N ARG A 277 18.73 -6.47 -7.38
CA ARG A 277 17.87 -6.01 -8.48
C ARG A 277 18.47 -4.83 -9.24
N THR A 278 19.10 -3.89 -8.54
CA THR A 278 19.84 -2.79 -9.17
C THR A 278 21.00 -3.29 -10.01
N GLU A 279 21.78 -4.27 -9.53
CA GLU A 279 22.86 -4.85 -10.34
C GLU A 279 22.34 -5.62 -11.57
N LEU A 280 21.20 -6.32 -11.46
CA LEU A 280 20.54 -6.91 -12.62
C LEU A 280 20.12 -5.86 -13.65
N LEU A 281 19.49 -4.77 -13.20
CA LEU A 281 19.07 -3.68 -14.09
C LEU A 281 20.29 -3.02 -14.75
N LYS A 282 21.39 -2.81 -14.01
CA LYS A 282 22.64 -2.30 -14.58
C LYS A 282 23.19 -3.19 -15.68
N GLY A 283 23.13 -4.51 -15.53
CA GLY A 283 23.58 -5.44 -16.58
C GLY A 283 22.76 -5.29 -17.86
N LEU A 284 21.43 -5.21 -17.74
CA LEU A 284 20.52 -4.97 -18.86
C LEU A 284 20.79 -3.61 -19.53
N MET A 285 20.94 -2.55 -18.72
CA MET A 285 21.06 -1.17 -19.20
C MET A 285 22.46 -0.84 -19.75
N ASP A 286 23.52 -1.46 -19.23
CA ASP A 286 24.86 -1.29 -19.77
C ASP A 286 24.98 -1.92 -21.16
N SER A 287 24.32 -3.06 -21.39
CA SER A 287 24.33 -3.76 -22.68
C SER A 287 23.37 -3.10 -23.69
N ASP A 288 22.05 -3.20 -23.45
CA ASP A 288 21.00 -2.76 -24.39
C ASP A 288 20.29 -1.46 -23.98
N GLY A 289 20.68 -0.86 -22.86
CA GLY A 289 20.08 0.38 -22.37
C GLY A 289 20.69 1.62 -23.01
N TYR A 290 19.84 2.61 -23.22
CA TYR A 290 20.21 3.93 -23.70
C TYR A 290 19.80 5.00 -22.71
N ILE A 291 20.56 6.11 -22.67
CA ILE A 291 20.16 7.33 -21.97
C ILE A 291 20.28 8.51 -22.92
N SER A 292 19.16 9.21 -23.09
CA SER A 292 19.03 10.39 -23.95
C SER A 292 19.71 11.61 -23.32
N LYS A 293 19.95 12.65 -24.14
CA LYS A 293 20.47 13.95 -23.64
C LYS A 293 19.52 14.61 -22.62
N THR A 294 18.24 14.26 -22.61
CA THR A 294 17.25 14.78 -21.67
C THR A 294 17.14 13.92 -20.40
N GLY A 295 18.00 12.91 -20.23
CA GLY A 295 18.04 12.02 -19.06
C GLY A 295 16.98 10.91 -19.08
N GLU A 296 16.32 10.70 -20.21
CA GLU A 296 15.38 9.59 -20.38
C GLU A 296 16.15 8.29 -20.60
N CYS A 297 15.91 7.31 -19.72
CA CYS A 297 16.47 5.97 -19.84
C CYS A 297 15.52 5.10 -20.66
N GLU A 298 16.07 4.33 -21.58
CA GLU A 298 15.32 3.47 -22.48
C GLU A 298 15.94 2.06 -22.52
N TYR A 299 15.09 1.03 -22.47
CA TYR A 299 15.45 -0.35 -22.78
C TYR A 299 14.49 -0.87 -23.86
N THR A 300 15.02 -1.50 -24.90
CA THR A 300 14.20 -2.02 -26.01
C THR A 300 14.44 -3.51 -26.18
N THR A 301 13.36 -4.28 -26.35
CA THR A 301 13.44 -5.71 -26.69
C THR A 301 12.31 -6.11 -27.63
N VAL A 302 12.50 -7.21 -28.37
CA VAL A 302 11.45 -7.83 -29.20
C VAL A 302 10.64 -8.88 -28.43
N SER A 303 11.08 -9.26 -27.23
CA SER A 303 10.37 -10.22 -26.38
C SER A 303 9.38 -9.48 -25.47
N LYS A 304 8.08 -9.72 -25.66
CA LYS A 304 7.03 -9.15 -24.81
C LYS A 304 7.21 -9.56 -23.35
N ARG A 305 7.49 -10.84 -23.12
CA ARG A 305 7.72 -11.41 -21.78
C ARG A 305 8.88 -10.70 -21.08
N LEU A 306 10.02 -10.58 -21.75
CA LEU A 306 11.18 -9.89 -21.18
C LEU A 306 10.87 -8.42 -20.94
N ALA A 307 10.12 -7.77 -21.82
CA ALA A 307 9.72 -6.37 -21.61
C ALA A 307 8.85 -6.20 -20.35
N GLU A 308 7.91 -7.12 -20.11
CA GLU A 308 7.07 -7.12 -18.91
C GLU A 308 7.90 -7.39 -17.65
N ASP A 309 8.81 -8.36 -17.69
CA ASP A 309 9.71 -8.70 -16.58
C ASP A 309 10.65 -7.52 -16.22
N VAL A 310 11.24 -6.87 -17.23
CA VAL A 310 12.11 -5.70 -17.03
C VAL A 310 11.30 -4.52 -16.49
N ALA A 311 10.06 -4.33 -16.95
CA ALA A 311 9.18 -3.30 -16.41
C ALA A 311 8.82 -3.58 -14.94
N GLU A 312 8.58 -4.83 -14.56
CA GLU A 312 8.42 -5.22 -13.16
C GLU A 312 9.69 -4.94 -12.35
N LEU A 313 10.86 -5.32 -12.85
CA LEU A 313 12.14 -5.04 -12.20
C LEU A 313 12.28 -3.54 -11.91
N ILE A 314 12.06 -2.69 -12.91
CA ILE A 314 12.14 -1.23 -12.80
C ILE A 314 11.12 -0.70 -11.77
N ARG A 315 9.87 -1.17 -11.81
CA ARG A 315 8.82 -0.75 -10.85
C ARG A 315 9.09 -1.22 -9.43
N SER A 316 9.66 -2.40 -9.28
CA SER A 316 10.04 -2.96 -7.99
C SER A 316 11.18 -2.17 -7.32
N LEU A 317 11.98 -1.44 -8.11
CA LEU A 317 13.00 -0.50 -7.64
C LEU A 317 12.43 0.91 -7.35
N GLY A 318 11.11 1.10 -7.41
CA GLY A 318 10.43 2.36 -7.12
C GLY A 318 10.30 3.30 -8.32
N PHE A 319 10.77 2.91 -9.50
CA PHE A 319 10.70 3.77 -10.67
C PHE A 319 9.37 3.64 -11.42
N LYS A 320 8.85 4.77 -11.90
CA LYS A 320 7.77 4.78 -12.88
C LYS A 320 8.35 4.50 -14.27
N CYS A 321 7.77 3.53 -14.97
CA CYS A 321 8.10 3.21 -16.35
C CYS A 321 6.85 2.90 -17.16
N SER A 322 6.93 3.14 -18.47
CA SER A 322 5.87 2.79 -19.43
C SER A 322 6.45 1.95 -20.57
N ILE A 323 5.64 1.03 -21.08
CA ILE A 323 5.99 0.20 -22.24
C ILE A 323 5.28 0.77 -23.46
N ILE A 324 6.04 1.06 -24.51
CA ILE A 324 5.51 1.47 -25.81
C ILE A 324 5.73 0.32 -26.78
N GLU A 325 4.64 -0.21 -27.34
CA GLU A 325 4.70 -1.16 -28.45
C GLU A 325 4.87 -0.41 -29.78
N GLY A 326 5.79 -0.89 -30.61
CA GLY A 326 5.99 -0.39 -31.96
C GLY A 326 6.42 -1.50 -32.90
N ARG A 327 6.76 -1.14 -34.15
CA ARG A 327 7.25 -2.09 -35.16
C ARG A 327 8.77 -1.97 -35.32
N SER A 328 9.46 -3.10 -35.32
CA SER A 328 10.88 -3.17 -35.68
C SER A 328 11.01 -3.18 -37.20
N LYS A 329 11.97 -2.43 -37.74
CA LYS A 329 12.26 -2.44 -39.18
C LYS A 329 13.75 -2.70 -39.39
N LEU A 330 14.07 -3.67 -40.24
CA LEU A 330 15.43 -3.95 -40.69
C LEU A 330 15.49 -3.78 -42.21
N TYR A 331 16.35 -2.89 -42.70
CA TYR A 331 16.44 -2.52 -44.12
C TYR A 331 15.08 -2.19 -44.76
N GLY A 332 14.22 -1.48 -44.02
CA GLY A 332 12.87 -1.11 -44.44
C GLY A 332 11.81 -2.22 -44.31
N ARG A 333 12.19 -3.48 -44.04
CA ARG A 333 11.25 -4.59 -43.84
C ARG A 333 10.81 -4.68 -42.39
N ASP A 334 9.52 -4.91 -42.16
CA ASP A 334 8.95 -5.11 -40.84
C ASP A 334 9.40 -6.46 -40.25
N CYS A 335 9.99 -6.42 -39.06
CA CYS A 335 10.53 -7.58 -38.34
C CYS A 335 9.68 -7.98 -37.13
N GLY A 336 8.47 -7.43 -37.01
CA GLY A 336 7.55 -7.74 -35.93
C GLY A 336 7.54 -6.68 -34.81
N PRO A 337 6.84 -6.96 -33.70
CA PRO A 337 6.70 -6.02 -32.61
C PRO A 337 8.04 -5.80 -31.89
N LYS A 338 8.24 -4.56 -31.42
CA LYS A 338 9.26 -4.19 -30.45
C LYS A 338 8.61 -3.49 -29.27
N TYR A 339 9.17 -3.69 -28.11
CA TYR A 339 8.68 -3.15 -26.84
C TYR A 339 9.76 -2.25 -26.27
N ARG A 340 9.41 -0.99 -26.06
CA ARG A 340 10.31 0.04 -25.61
C ARG A 340 9.89 0.53 -24.25
N ILE A 341 10.71 0.24 -23.25
CA ILE A 341 10.49 0.65 -21.87
C ILE A 341 11.26 1.94 -21.65
N HIS A 342 10.55 3.00 -21.29
CA HIS A 342 11.18 4.26 -20.95
C HIS A 342 10.88 4.62 -19.50
N PHE A 343 11.86 5.20 -18.83
CA PHE A 343 11.79 5.62 -17.44
C PHE A 343 12.84 6.71 -17.15
N TYR A 344 12.77 7.28 -15.96
CA TYR A 344 13.75 8.27 -15.51
C TYR A 344 14.30 7.83 -14.16
N THR A 345 15.59 8.08 -13.98
CA THR A 345 16.29 7.93 -12.70
C THR A 345 17.36 9.02 -12.57
N TYR A 346 17.98 9.10 -11.41
CA TYR A 346 18.91 10.14 -11.00
C TYR A 346 20.21 9.54 -10.46
N ARG A 347 21.21 10.38 -10.20
CA ARG A 347 22.52 9.92 -9.71
C ARG A 347 22.46 9.22 -8.36
N SER A 348 21.49 9.54 -7.50
CA SER A 348 21.26 8.81 -6.25
C SER A 348 20.92 7.34 -6.45
N ASN A 349 20.32 6.99 -7.59
CA ASN A 349 19.86 5.64 -7.90
C ASN A 349 20.35 5.22 -9.31
N PRO A 350 21.66 5.01 -9.49
CA PRO A 350 22.25 4.80 -10.80
C PRO A 350 21.88 3.43 -11.36
N VAL A 351 21.40 3.42 -12.61
CA VAL A 351 21.02 2.20 -13.36
C VAL A 351 22.02 1.80 -14.43
N PHE A 352 23.19 2.46 -14.47
CA PHE A 352 24.31 2.07 -15.31
C PHE A 352 25.54 1.79 -14.44
N SER A 353 26.48 1.02 -14.97
CA SER A 353 27.84 0.93 -14.39
C SER A 353 28.85 1.65 -15.27
N LEU A 354 28.58 1.76 -16.57
CA LEU A 354 29.45 2.45 -17.51
C LEU A 354 29.54 3.95 -17.19
N PRO A 355 30.74 4.52 -16.95
CA PRO A 355 30.90 5.93 -16.59
C PRO A 355 30.21 6.88 -17.58
N ARG A 356 30.39 6.65 -18.89
CA ARG A 356 29.78 7.47 -19.97
C ARG A 356 28.25 7.55 -19.92
N LYS A 357 27.58 6.50 -19.42
CA LYS A 357 26.10 6.44 -19.30
C LYS A 357 25.68 7.02 -17.95
N ASN A 358 26.42 6.74 -16.88
CA ASN A 358 26.19 7.33 -15.56
C ASN A 358 26.34 8.85 -15.54
N GLU A 359 27.33 9.41 -16.23
CA GLU A 359 27.53 10.86 -16.31
C GLU A 359 26.39 11.61 -16.99
N ARG A 360 25.57 10.91 -17.78
CA ARG A 360 24.37 11.48 -18.43
C ARG A 360 23.14 11.45 -17.53
N LEU A 361 23.19 10.73 -16.41
CA LEU A 361 22.11 10.79 -15.41
C LEU A 361 22.04 12.20 -14.85
N LYS A 362 20.81 12.66 -14.64
CA LYS A 362 20.55 13.96 -14.05
C LYS A 362 20.81 13.91 -12.55
N GLU A 363 21.24 15.05 -12.00
CA GLU A 363 21.22 15.26 -10.56
C GLU A 363 19.81 15.10 -10.01
N ASP A 364 19.75 14.69 -8.75
CA ASP A 364 18.51 14.58 -8.01
C ASP A 364 17.84 15.95 -7.90
N PRO A 365 16.55 16.06 -8.23
CA PRO A 365 15.84 17.33 -8.19
C PRO A 365 15.50 17.68 -6.72
N ASP A 366 15.69 18.95 -6.34
CA ASP A 366 15.33 19.46 -5.00
C ASP A 366 13.82 19.33 -4.67
N LYS A 367 12.99 19.20 -5.71
CA LYS A 367 11.54 19.09 -5.61
C LYS A 367 11.03 17.89 -6.42
N PRO A 368 9.93 17.25 -5.98
CA PRO A 368 9.30 16.17 -6.74
C PRO A 368 8.99 16.58 -8.18
N THR A 369 9.37 15.75 -9.14
CA THR A 369 9.13 16.01 -10.57
C THR A 369 7.90 15.25 -11.06
N ARG A 370 7.51 15.43 -12.32
CA ARG A 370 6.44 14.62 -12.95
C ARG A 370 6.67 13.11 -12.82
N ASN A 371 7.92 12.67 -12.69
CA ASN A 371 8.28 11.26 -12.61
C ASN A 371 8.12 10.70 -11.20
N SER A 372 8.04 11.55 -10.17
CA SER A 372 7.72 11.17 -8.78
C SER A 372 6.25 10.76 -8.61
N PHE A 373 5.42 10.91 -9.66
CA PHE A 373 3.99 10.65 -9.60
C PHE A 373 3.47 9.84 -10.80
N ARG A 374 2.43 9.04 -10.54
CA ARG A 374 1.48 8.52 -11.53
C ARG A 374 0.27 9.45 -11.57
N THR A 375 0.13 10.19 -12.65
CA THR A 375 -1.05 11.02 -12.90
C THR A 375 -2.20 10.14 -13.36
N ILE A 376 -3.39 10.32 -12.77
CA ILE A 376 -4.63 9.75 -13.29
C ILE A 376 -4.99 10.55 -14.54
N VAL A 377 -5.05 9.89 -15.70
CA VAL A 377 -5.27 10.54 -17.00
C VAL A 377 -6.69 10.37 -17.52
N ASP A 378 -7.41 9.36 -17.03
CA ASP A 378 -8.79 9.08 -17.40
C ASP A 378 -9.44 8.25 -16.29
N VAL A 379 -10.73 8.48 -16.04
CA VAL A 379 -11.55 7.65 -15.16
C VAL A 379 -12.86 7.38 -15.87
N LYS A 380 -13.19 6.11 -16.07
CA LYS A 380 -14.40 5.68 -16.76
C LYS A 380 -15.26 4.85 -15.84
N LYS A 381 -16.56 5.14 -15.78
CA LYS A 381 -17.52 4.22 -15.18
C LYS A 381 -17.57 2.94 -16.03
N VAL A 382 -17.48 1.79 -15.39
CA VAL A 382 -17.54 0.47 -16.03
C VAL A 382 -18.69 -0.35 -15.46
N GLU A 383 -19.02 -1.46 -16.12
CA GLU A 383 -19.95 -2.44 -15.55
C GLU A 383 -19.46 -2.90 -14.18
N SER A 384 -20.41 -3.20 -13.28
CA SER A 384 -20.06 -3.69 -11.95
C SER A 384 -19.30 -5.00 -12.07
N VAL A 385 -18.12 -5.06 -11.45
CA VAL A 385 -17.33 -6.29 -11.35
C VAL A 385 -17.26 -6.75 -9.90
N PRO A 386 -17.00 -8.03 -9.64
CA PRO A 386 -16.74 -8.48 -8.30
C PRO A 386 -15.50 -7.77 -7.75
N VAL A 387 -15.65 -7.16 -6.57
CA VAL A 387 -14.59 -6.40 -5.92
C VAL A 387 -14.30 -6.97 -4.52
N LYS A 388 -13.14 -6.67 -3.96
CA LYS A 388 -12.75 -7.09 -2.61
C LYS A 388 -11.79 -6.08 -2.01
N CYS A 389 -11.80 -5.97 -0.69
CA CYS A 389 -10.93 -5.08 0.07
C CYS A 389 -10.13 -5.89 1.10
N ILE A 390 -8.93 -5.39 1.39
CA ILE A 390 -8.03 -5.93 2.41
C ILE A 390 -7.61 -4.80 3.35
N GLN A 391 -7.39 -5.16 4.61
CA GLN A 391 -6.75 -4.29 5.59
C GLN A 391 -5.35 -4.80 5.87
N VAL A 392 -4.39 -3.89 5.97
CA VAL A 392 -2.99 -4.20 6.29
C VAL A 392 -2.57 -3.60 7.62
N ASP A 393 -1.59 -4.22 8.29
CA ASP A 393 -0.97 -3.70 9.50
C ASP A 393 0.09 -2.62 9.26
N SER A 394 0.31 -2.24 7.98
CA SER A 394 1.22 -1.16 7.62
C SER A 394 0.92 0.11 8.42
N PRO A 395 1.95 0.80 8.93
CA PRO A 395 1.78 2.03 9.70
C PRO A 395 1.04 3.17 8.97
N SER A 396 1.14 3.22 7.64
CA SER A 396 0.46 4.19 6.76
C SER A 396 -0.92 3.73 6.31
N ARG A 397 -1.25 2.47 6.59
CA ARG A 397 -2.45 1.77 6.10
C ARG A 397 -2.54 1.74 4.56
N LEU A 398 -1.43 2.03 3.88
CA LEU A 398 -1.32 1.89 2.43
C LEU A 398 -0.80 0.50 2.06
N TYR A 399 -1.24 0.01 0.91
CA TYR A 399 -0.65 -1.15 0.25
C TYR A 399 -0.52 -0.92 -1.25
N LEU A 400 0.31 -1.72 -1.92
CA LEU A 400 0.59 -1.60 -3.35
C LEU A 400 -0.37 -2.45 -4.18
N ALA A 401 -1.06 -1.83 -5.14
CA ALA A 401 -2.03 -2.47 -6.01
C ALA A 401 -1.68 -2.38 -7.51
N GLY A 402 -2.03 -3.42 -8.26
CA GLY A 402 -1.79 -3.54 -9.69
C GLY A 402 -0.34 -3.82 -10.05
N LYS A 403 -0.10 -4.14 -11.34
CA LYS A 403 1.26 -4.40 -11.87
C LYS A 403 2.20 -3.19 -11.78
N SER A 404 1.65 -1.98 -11.63
CA SER A 404 2.39 -0.74 -11.41
C SER A 404 2.65 -0.42 -9.94
N MET A 405 2.16 -1.25 -9.00
CA MET A 405 2.35 -1.11 -7.56
C MET A 405 1.92 0.27 -7.04
N VAL A 406 0.68 0.65 -7.35
CA VAL A 406 0.09 1.95 -7.00
C VAL A 406 -0.35 1.93 -5.52
N PRO A 407 0.07 2.89 -4.67
CA PRO A 407 -0.37 2.95 -3.27
C PRO A 407 -1.86 3.31 -3.07
N THR A 408 -2.58 2.58 -2.19
CA THR A 408 -4.03 2.77 -1.89
C THR A 408 -4.37 2.70 -0.39
N HIS A 409 -5.41 3.38 0.12
CA HIS A 409 -5.66 3.69 1.56
C HIS A 409 -6.59 2.74 2.35
N ASN A 410 -6.56 2.82 3.70
CA ASN A 410 -7.45 2.19 4.72
C ASN A 410 -7.61 3.11 5.98
N SER A 411 -8.78 3.21 6.64
CA SER A 411 -9.18 4.34 7.57
C SER A 411 -8.72 4.29 9.06
N GLU A 412 -8.69 5.45 9.74
CA GLU A 412 -8.12 5.69 11.10
C GLU A 412 -9.08 6.32 12.17
N LEU A 413 -10.36 6.55 11.86
CA LEU A 413 -11.30 7.37 12.66
C LEU A 413 -11.42 7.00 14.16
N ALA A 414 -11.46 5.70 14.47
CA ALA A 414 -11.66 5.22 15.84
C ALA A 414 -10.58 5.72 16.81
N ALA A 415 -9.34 5.80 16.33
CA ALA A 415 -8.20 6.26 17.11
C ALA A 415 -8.29 7.75 17.48
N ALA A 416 -8.88 8.55 16.59
CA ALA A 416 -9.09 9.98 16.82
C ALA A 416 -10.21 10.24 17.84
N ILE A 417 -11.30 9.49 17.78
CA ILE A 417 -12.40 9.58 18.76
C ILE A 417 -11.92 9.16 20.15
N ALA A 418 -11.11 8.11 20.27
CA ALA A 418 -10.53 7.70 21.56
C ALA A 418 -9.72 8.82 22.23
N LEU A 419 -8.93 9.56 21.44
CA LEU A 419 -8.15 10.70 21.95
C LEU A 419 -9.03 11.88 22.35
N TYR A 420 -10.10 12.15 21.59
CA TYR A 420 -11.07 13.18 21.98
C TYR A 420 -11.70 12.85 23.33
N MET A 421 -12.16 11.60 23.51
CA MET A 421 -12.75 11.13 24.77
C MET A 421 -11.77 11.20 25.95
N LEU A 422 -10.47 11.03 25.69
CA LEU A 422 -9.42 11.15 26.70
C LEU A 422 -9.13 12.60 27.11
N LEU A 423 -9.15 13.53 26.16
CA LEU A 423 -8.53 14.85 26.31
C LEU A 423 -9.52 16.02 26.34
N ALA A 424 -10.66 15.88 25.70
CA ALA A 424 -11.51 17.01 25.30
C ALA A 424 -13.02 16.80 25.54
N ASP A 425 -13.47 15.62 26.00
CA ASP A 425 -14.89 15.36 26.29
C ASP A 425 -15.38 15.98 27.62
N GLY A 426 -14.47 16.56 28.41
CA GLY A 426 -14.80 17.28 29.66
C GLY A 426 -14.93 16.38 30.90
N GLU A 427 -14.79 15.07 30.75
CA GLU A 427 -14.88 14.09 31.84
C GLU A 427 -13.60 14.04 32.69
N SER A 428 -13.74 14.08 34.02
CA SER A 428 -12.62 13.91 34.96
C SER A 428 -12.36 12.44 35.26
N ASN A 429 -11.09 12.07 35.41
CA ASN A 429 -10.63 10.69 35.58
C ASN A 429 -11.20 9.72 34.53
N ALA A 430 -11.31 10.16 33.27
CA ALA A 430 -11.94 9.39 32.22
C ALA A 430 -11.16 8.09 31.94
N GLU A 431 -11.88 6.96 31.91
CA GLU A 431 -11.30 5.67 31.52
C GLU A 431 -11.73 5.32 30.11
N VAL A 432 -10.80 5.42 29.16
CA VAL A 432 -11.00 5.09 27.76
C VAL A 432 -10.34 3.75 27.46
N TYR A 433 -11.08 2.87 26.80
CA TYR A 433 -10.59 1.54 26.46
C TYR A 433 -10.79 1.20 24.99
N VAL A 434 -9.87 0.40 24.47
CA VAL A 434 -10.09 -0.35 23.23
C VAL A 434 -9.97 -1.84 23.52
N ALA A 435 -10.92 -2.60 23.04
CA ALA A 435 -11.00 -4.04 23.22
C ALA A 435 -11.38 -4.72 21.90
N ALA A 436 -10.82 -5.91 21.70
CA ALA A 436 -11.10 -6.81 20.59
C ALA A 436 -10.87 -8.26 21.10
N CYS A 437 -11.31 -9.27 20.36
CA CYS A 437 -11.06 -10.67 20.72
C CYS A 437 -9.54 -10.96 20.77
N ASP A 438 -8.78 -10.41 19.83
CA ASP A 438 -7.32 -10.43 19.83
C ASP A 438 -6.75 -9.07 20.31
N ARG A 439 -5.90 -9.11 21.33
CA ARG A 439 -5.21 -7.93 21.86
C ARG A 439 -4.35 -7.24 20.80
N GLN A 440 -3.81 -7.96 19.82
CA GLN A 440 -3.05 -7.37 18.72
C GLN A 440 -3.94 -6.50 17.83
N GLN A 441 -5.19 -6.91 17.58
CA GLN A 441 -6.16 -6.10 16.84
C GLN A 441 -6.48 -4.81 17.58
N ALA A 442 -6.81 -4.86 18.88
CA ALA A 442 -7.05 -3.66 19.68
C ALA A 442 -5.82 -2.72 19.74
N SER A 443 -4.61 -3.27 19.59
CA SER A 443 -3.37 -2.49 19.56
C SER A 443 -3.22 -1.62 18.30
N ILE A 444 -3.93 -1.93 17.21
CA ILE A 444 -3.92 -1.14 15.97
C ILE A 444 -4.46 0.27 16.24
N ILE A 445 -5.63 0.36 16.86
CA ILE A 445 -6.27 1.64 17.22
C ILE A 445 -5.39 2.39 18.22
N PHE A 446 -4.90 1.70 19.25
CA PHE A 446 -4.02 2.32 20.26
C PHE A 446 -2.72 2.89 19.67
N ASN A 447 -2.03 2.12 18.84
CA ASN A 447 -0.79 2.59 18.20
C ASN A 447 -1.05 3.78 17.29
N THR A 448 -2.24 3.86 16.67
CA THR A 448 -2.64 5.00 15.85
C THR A 448 -2.87 6.25 16.71
N SER A 449 -3.51 6.11 17.87
CA SER A 449 -3.63 7.21 18.84
C SER A 449 -2.27 7.64 19.41
N LEU A 450 -1.39 6.69 19.72
CA LEU A 450 -0.03 6.99 20.20
C LEU A 450 0.76 7.81 19.16
N ASN A 451 0.62 7.45 17.88
CA ASN A 451 1.19 8.22 16.79
C ASN A 451 0.67 9.67 16.82
N PHE A 452 -0.65 9.89 16.85
CA PHE A 452 -1.19 11.26 16.91
C PHE A 452 -0.65 12.09 18.08
N VAL A 453 -0.44 11.47 19.24
CA VAL A 453 0.16 12.11 20.41
C VAL A 453 1.63 12.46 20.16
N GLU A 454 2.44 11.50 19.72
CA GLU A 454 3.88 11.71 19.48
C GLU A 454 4.14 12.72 18.33
N GLY A 455 3.21 12.81 17.38
CA GLY A 455 3.25 13.76 16.26
C GLY A 455 2.88 15.19 16.58
N ASN A 456 2.28 15.41 17.75
CA ASN A 456 1.81 16.71 18.16
C ASN A 456 2.53 17.12 19.45
N LYS A 457 3.44 18.09 19.34
CA LYS A 457 4.26 18.58 20.47
C LYS A 457 3.42 18.95 21.69
N THR A 458 2.28 19.60 21.48
CA THR A 458 1.37 19.99 22.56
C THR A 458 0.79 18.76 23.26
N LEU A 459 0.29 17.79 22.49
CA LEU A 459 -0.26 16.55 23.06
C LEU A 459 0.80 15.72 23.78
N SER A 460 1.99 15.59 23.19
CA SER A 460 3.11 14.87 23.81
C SER A 460 3.60 15.51 25.11
N GLN A 461 3.46 16.83 25.28
CA GLN A 461 3.86 17.52 26.51
C GLN A 461 2.83 17.35 27.63
N VAL A 462 1.55 17.24 27.29
CA VAL A 462 0.47 17.17 28.28
C VAL A 462 0.04 15.74 28.59
N THR A 463 0.54 14.73 27.86
CA THR A 463 0.23 13.32 28.08
C THR A 463 1.48 12.52 28.47
N LYS A 464 1.28 11.41 29.19
CA LYS A 464 2.32 10.45 29.56
C LYS A 464 2.04 9.10 28.91
N THR A 465 2.93 8.66 28.04
CA THR A 465 2.79 7.39 27.30
C THR A 465 3.57 6.27 28.00
N ILE A 466 2.91 5.14 28.25
CA ILE A 466 3.50 3.94 28.86
C ILE A 466 3.35 2.78 27.87
N ARG A 467 4.43 2.49 27.12
CA ARG A 467 4.41 1.51 26.03
C ARG A 467 4.25 0.06 26.51
N SER A 468 4.82 -0.29 27.66
CA SER A 468 4.77 -1.66 28.21
C SER A 468 3.35 -2.14 28.48
N THR A 469 2.49 -1.26 29.00
CA THR A 469 1.08 -1.55 29.28
C THR A 469 0.13 -1.08 28.18
N LYS A 470 0.65 -0.46 27.11
CA LYS A 470 -0.11 0.20 26.04
C LYS A 470 -1.15 1.16 26.62
N ARG A 471 -0.64 2.19 27.31
CA ARG A 471 -1.44 3.19 28.01
C ARG A 471 -0.98 4.61 27.66
N ILE A 472 -1.93 5.52 27.46
CA ILE A 472 -1.71 6.97 27.36
C ILE A 472 -2.44 7.60 28.54
N VAL A 473 -1.76 8.41 29.35
CA VAL A 473 -2.33 9.07 30.53
C VAL A 473 -2.41 10.57 30.27
N TYR A 474 -3.50 11.20 30.68
CA TYR A 474 -3.66 12.65 30.72
C TYR A 474 -3.66 13.12 32.18
N PRO A 475 -2.50 13.52 32.74
CA PRO A 475 -2.36 13.79 34.16
C PRO A 475 -3.26 14.90 34.68
N ARG A 476 -3.61 15.90 33.85
CA ARG A 476 -4.43 17.05 34.24
C ARG A 476 -5.77 16.64 34.83
N THR A 477 -6.41 15.62 34.25
CA THR A 477 -7.70 15.11 34.71
C THR A 477 -7.60 13.73 35.35
N GLY A 478 -6.41 13.13 35.42
CA GLY A 478 -6.22 11.74 35.88
C GLY A 478 -6.70 10.68 34.87
N SER A 479 -7.10 11.09 33.66
CA SER A 479 -7.69 10.22 32.64
C SER A 479 -6.66 9.31 31.96
N PHE A 480 -7.09 8.19 31.39
CA PHE A 480 -6.21 7.33 30.60
C PHE A 480 -6.93 6.57 29.48
N PHE A 481 -6.16 6.26 28.43
CA PHE A 481 -6.55 5.38 27.34
C PHE A 481 -5.70 4.12 27.34
N GLN A 482 -6.32 2.93 27.33
CA GLN A 482 -5.60 1.66 27.45
C GLN A 482 -6.20 0.54 26.58
N VAL A 483 -5.33 -0.35 26.08
CA VAL A 483 -5.74 -1.61 25.43
C VAL A 483 -6.11 -2.66 26.49
N LEU A 484 -7.29 -3.26 26.38
CA LEU A 484 -7.69 -4.40 27.21
C LEU A 484 -7.42 -5.73 26.50
N SER A 485 -6.85 -6.68 27.24
CA SER A 485 -6.81 -8.10 26.84
C SER A 485 -8.18 -8.78 27.02
N SER A 486 -8.40 -9.88 26.32
CA SER A 486 -9.61 -10.69 26.38
C SER A 486 -9.78 -11.51 27.68
N ASP A 487 -8.79 -11.51 28.60
CA ASP A 487 -8.92 -12.19 29.90
C ASP A 487 -10.00 -11.52 30.77
N VAL A 488 -11.13 -12.21 30.89
CA VAL A 488 -12.38 -11.75 31.54
C VAL A 488 -12.31 -11.83 33.07
N LYS A 489 -11.48 -12.72 33.64
CA LYS A 489 -11.56 -13.12 35.06
C LYS A 489 -11.03 -12.10 36.09
N SER A 490 -10.38 -11.01 35.69
CA SER A 490 -9.68 -10.09 36.63
C SER A 490 -10.13 -8.62 36.57
N LYS A 491 -11.25 -8.29 35.91
CA LYS A 491 -11.59 -6.90 35.54
C LYS A 491 -12.98 -6.42 35.99
N SER A 492 -13.53 -6.93 37.09
CA SER A 492 -14.76 -6.36 37.66
C SER A 492 -14.48 -5.02 38.34
N GLY A 493 -15.27 -3.98 38.04
CA GLY A 493 -15.17 -2.66 38.68
C GLY A 493 -14.51 -1.55 37.86
N LEU A 494 -14.45 -1.67 36.53
CA LEU A 494 -14.00 -0.59 35.65
C LEU A 494 -15.03 0.55 35.61
N ASN A 495 -14.57 1.80 35.56
CA ASN A 495 -15.41 2.99 35.51
C ASN A 495 -15.30 3.68 34.13
N VAL A 496 -15.88 3.01 33.13
CA VAL A 496 -15.71 3.25 31.70
C VAL A 496 -16.39 4.55 31.26
N SER A 497 -15.59 5.50 30.80
CA SER A 497 -16.08 6.72 30.12
C SER A 497 -16.26 6.49 28.63
N CYS A 498 -15.36 5.71 28.02
CA CYS A 498 -15.49 5.31 26.62
C CYS A 498 -14.91 3.91 26.38
N VAL A 499 -15.60 3.09 25.59
CA VAL A 499 -15.02 1.85 25.04
C VAL A 499 -15.25 1.77 23.55
N ILE A 500 -14.18 1.41 22.83
CA ILE A 500 -14.24 1.03 21.43
C ILE A 500 -14.07 -0.49 21.37
N LEU A 501 -15.14 -1.17 20.97
CA LEU A 501 -15.19 -2.61 20.73
C LEU A 501 -14.99 -2.84 19.23
N ASP A 502 -13.82 -3.32 18.85
CA ASP A 502 -13.45 -3.53 17.45
C ASP A 502 -13.72 -4.97 17.02
N GLU A 503 -14.19 -5.14 15.79
CA GLU A 503 -14.52 -6.43 15.17
C GLU A 503 -15.44 -7.34 16.01
N ILE A 504 -16.57 -6.80 16.50
CA ILE A 504 -17.47 -7.54 17.43
C ILE A 504 -18.07 -8.84 16.86
N TRP A 505 -18.10 -9.05 15.53
CA TRP A 505 -18.48 -10.35 14.93
C TRP A 505 -17.53 -11.49 15.27
N THR A 506 -16.28 -11.17 15.64
CA THR A 506 -15.27 -12.17 16.00
C THR A 506 -15.41 -12.64 17.45
N TYR A 507 -16.25 -11.99 18.25
CA TYR A 507 -16.35 -12.27 19.67
C TYR A 507 -17.00 -13.64 19.89
N PRO A 508 -16.35 -14.54 20.66
CA PRO A 508 -16.88 -15.88 20.87
C PRO A 508 -18.13 -15.87 21.75
N ASN A 509 -18.23 -14.90 22.67
CA ASN A 509 -19.32 -14.73 23.62
C ASN A 509 -19.50 -13.23 23.95
N PRO A 510 -20.63 -12.82 24.57
CA PRO A 510 -20.90 -11.43 24.87
C PRO A 510 -20.17 -10.90 26.12
N ASP A 511 -19.43 -11.75 26.85
CA ASP A 511 -18.98 -11.44 28.22
C ASP A 511 -18.06 -10.23 28.26
N LEU A 512 -17.09 -10.15 27.34
CA LEU A 512 -16.17 -9.01 27.25
C LEU A 512 -16.91 -7.69 26.98
N ALA A 513 -17.85 -7.69 26.04
CA ALA A 513 -18.62 -6.50 25.69
C ALA A 513 -19.59 -6.10 26.81
N LYS A 514 -20.30 -7.07 27.40
CA LYS A 514 -21.21 -6.83 28.53
C LYS A 514 -20.47 -6.31 29.74
N MET A 515 -19.32 -6.88 30.09
CA MET A 515 -18.48 -6.41 31.20
C MET A 515 -18.06 -4.94 31.02
N LEU A 516 -17.84 -4.51 29.78
CA LEU A 516 -17.37 -3.15 29.47
C LEU A 516 -18.48 -2.13 29.26
N THR A 517 -19.73 -2.57 29.12
CA THR A 517 -20.86 -1.68 28.79
C THR A 517 -22.04 -1.75 29.74
N THR A 518 -22.18 -2.84 30.51
CA THR A 518 -23.27 -3.04 31.48
C THR A 518 -22.75 -2.75 32.88
N GLY A 519 -23.27 -1.70 33.53
CA GLY A 519 -22.90 -1.33 34.91
C GLY A 519 -21.53 -0.64 35.06
N SER A 520 -20.65 -0.74 34.06
CA SER A 520 -19.30 -0.14 34.07
C SER A 520 -19.28 1.36 33.84
N GLY A 521 -20.35 1.93 33.27
CA GLY A 521 -20.48 3.37 32.97
C GLY A 521 -21.47 4.10 33.89
N ASP A 522 -22.07 3.42 34.86
CA ASP A 522 -23.21 3.97 35.63
C ASP A 522 -22.80 5.15 36.52
N ALA A 523 -21.52 5.23 36.90
CA ALA A 523 -20.96 6.36 37.63
C ALA A 523 -20.57 7.54 36.73
N ARG A 524 -20.78 7.44 35.40
CA ARG A 524 -20.43 8.48 34.41
C ARG A 524 -21.68 9.19 33.89
N GLU A 525 -21.56 10.49 33.66
CA GLU A 525 -22.68 11.32 33.22
C GLU A 525 -23.17 10.92 31.81
N GLN A 526 -22.24 10.66 30.88
CA GLN A 526 -22.55 10.38 29.47
C GLN A 526 -21.55 9.41 28.79
N PRO A 527 -21.43 8.16 29.28
CA PRO A 527 -20.48 7.19 28.74
C PRO A 527 -20.75 6.90 27.24
N LEU A 528 -19.68 6.60 26.49
CA LEU A 528 -19.75 6.27 25.08
C LEU A 528 -19.28 4.84 24.78
N PHE A 529 -20.15 4.04 24.17
CA PHE A 529 -19.81 2.70 23.75
C PHE A 529 -19.88 2.63 22.23
N ILE A 530 -18.72 2.46 21.58
CA ILE A 530 -18.61 2.37 20.12
C ILE A 530 -18.37 0.92 19.74
N TYR A 531 -19.30 0.36 19.00
CA TYR A 531 -19.20 -0.96 18.43
C TYR A 531 -18.82 -0.80 16.96
N LEU A 532 -17.60 -1.20 16.63
CA LEU A 532 -17.09 -1.21 15.27
C LEU A 532 -17.13 -2.63 14.75
N THR A 533 -17.65 -2.80 13.54
CA THR A 533 -17.78 -4.13 13.00
C THR A 533 -17.90 -4.15 11.50
N THR A 534 -17.50 -5.29 10.93
CA THR A 534 -17.64 -5.59 9.52
C THR A 534 -18.71 -6.67 9.32
N ALA A 535 -19.77 -6.44 8.53
CA ALA A 535 -20.84 -7.42 8.31
C ALA A 535 -20.32 -8.87 8.16
N GLY A 536 -20.81 -9.78 9.01
CA GLY A 536 -20.36 -11.16 9.09
C GLY A 536 -21.44 -12.17 8.71
N ASN A 537 -21.02 -13.37 8.26
CA ASN A 537 -21.93 -14.41 7.77
C ASN A 537 -22.53 -15.29 8.88
N LYS A 538 -22.07 -15.11 10.12
CA LYS A 538 -22.56 -15.87 11.27
C LYS A 538 -23.89 -15.27 11.72
N LEU A 539 -25.01 -15.90 11.35
CA LEU A 539 -26.36 -15.49 11.77
C LEU A 539 -26.67 -15.83 13.25
N ARG A 540 -25.63 -15.91 14.10
CA ARG A 540 -25.68 -16.29 15.51
C ARG A 540 -24.50 -15.66 16.25
N GLY A 541 -24.67 -15.39 17.54
CA GLY A 541 -23.63 -14.82 18.41
C GLY A 541 -23.79 -13.31 18.60
N TYR A 542 -22.92 -12.72 19.43
CA TYR A 542 -23.13 -11.35 19.92
C TYR A 542 -23.13 -10.27 18.84
N GLY A 543 -22.30 -10.41 17.79
CA GLY A 543 -22.34 -9.52 16.63
C GLY A 543 -23.68 -9.57 15.89
N TRP A 544 -24.27 -10.77 15.73
CA TRP A 544 -25.58 -10.94 15.11
C TRP A 544 -26.71 -10.32 15.94
N ASP A 545 -26.64 -10.45 17.27
CA ASP A 545 -27.62 -9.86 18.18
C ASP A 545 -27.60 -8.31 18.06
N MET A 546 -26.41 -7.71 17.98
CA MET A 546 -26.25 -6.27 17.78
C MET A 546 -26.73 -5.82 16.40
N HIS A 547 -26.45 -6.59 15.35
CA HIS A 547 -26.99 -6.34 14.00
C HIS A 547 -28.53 -6.35 13.98
N CYS A 548 -29.15 -7.37 14.59
CA CYS A 548 -30.60 -7.46 14.70
C CYS A 548 -31.18 -6.27 15.46
N LYS A 549 -30.57 -5.89 16.59
CA LYS A 549 -30.97 -4.68 17.34
C LYS A 549 -30.89 -3.44 16.46
N ALA A 550 -29.81 -3.28 15.69
CA ALA A 550 -29.64 -2.14 14.81
C ALA A 550 -30.71 -2.06 13.71
N LYS A 551 -31.05 -3.19 13.07
CA LYS A 551 -32.15 -3.26 12.10
C LYS A 551 -33.51 -2.97 12.72
N ASP A 552 -33.80 -3.50 13.92
CA ASP A 552 -35.06 -3.24 14.61
C ASP A 552 -35.21 -1.76 14.99
N VAL A 553 -34.11 -1.09 15.38
CA VAL A 553 -34.13 0.36 15.67
C VAL A 553 -34.30 1.18 14.39
N LEU A 554 -33.57 0.85 13.31
CA LEU A 554 -33.69 1.55 12.02
C LEU A 554 -35.09 1.40 11.39
N SER A 555 -35.74 0.24 11.57
CA SER A 555 -37.10 -0.01 11.06
C SER A 555 -38.21 0.53 11.97
N GLY A 556 -37.88 1.09 13.14
CA GLY A 556 -38.85 1.58 14.12
C GLY A 556 -39.55 0.49 14.93
N LYS A 557 -39.21 -0.79 14.71
CA LYS A 557 -39.75 -1.93 15.48
C LYS A 557 -39.28 -1.93 16.94
N ARG A 558 -38.11 -1.32 17.21
CA ARG A 558 -37.59 -1.10 18.56
C ARG A 558 -37.27 0.38 18.76
N ILE A 559 -37.75 0.95 19.86
CA ILE A 559 -37.43 2.33 20.24
C ILE A 559 -36.32 2.28 21.30
N ASP A 560 -35.12 2.74 20.95
CA ASP A 560 -34.01 2.93 21.88
C ASP A 560 -33.35 4.29 21.59
N PRO A 561 -33.74 5.36 22.29
CA PRO A 561 -33.28 6.71 21.99
C PRO A 561 -31.79 6.93 22.31
N THR A 562 -31.13 5.95 22.95
CA THR A 562 -29.72 6.01 23.35
C THR A 562 -28.78 5.27 22.40
N PHE A 563 -29.34 4.56 21.41
CA PHE A 563 -28.62 3.72 20.48
C PHE A 563 -28.64 4.33 19.08
N LEU A 564 -27.45 4.62 18.54
CA LEU A 564 -27.27 5.12 17.18
C LEU A 564 -26.80 3.98 16.27
N PRO A 565 -27.69 3.35 15.48
CA PRO A 565 -27.30 2.42 14.45
C PRO A 565 -26.86 3.17 13.19
N ILE A 566 -25.65 2.87 12.73
CA ILE A 566 -25.13 3.27 11.44
C ILE A 566 -24.74 1.99 10.73
N ILE A 567 -25.63 1.52 9.86
CA ILE A 567 -25.36 0.39 8.97
C ILE A 567 -25.11 0.96 7.59
N TYR A 568 -23.88 0.83 7.12
CA TYR A 568 -23.52 1.08 5.73
C TYR A 568 -23.42 -0.29 5.05
N GLY A 569 -24.39 -0.62 4.20
CA GLY A 569 -24.52 -1.94 3.58
C GLY A 569 -25.45 -1.90 2.40
#